data_AF-A0A165R6G9-F1
#
_entry.id   AF-A0A165R6G9-F1
#
_cell.length_a   1.000
_cell.length_b   1.000
_cell.length_c   1.000
_cell.angle_alpha   90.00
_cell.angle_beta   90.00
_cell.angle_gamma   90.00
#
_symmetry.space_group_name_H-M   'P 1'
#
loop_
_entity.id
_entity.type
_entity.pdbx_description
1 polymer ?
#
loop_
_entity_poly.entity_id
_entity_poly.type
_entity_poly.pdbx_seq_one_letter_code
_entity_poly.pdbx_strand_id
1 'polypeptide(L)' 'MKEHLPRYMNLGQACKFFNVKSRNTLKKNFIDKGLPVVIINGTKRIDQPDADKFMEANKVQSH' A
#
# COMPACT_ATOMS: atom_id res chain seq x y z
N MET A 1 23.12 1.27 1.25
CA MET A 1 22.32 0.16 1.81
C MET A 1 20.93 0.30 1.22
N LYS A 2 20.45 -0.67 0.43
CA LYS A 2 19.05 -0.65 -0.04
C LYS A 2 18.19 -0.82 1.21
N GLU A 3 17.47 0.22 1.60
CA GLU A 3 16.48 0.16 2.68
C GLU A 3 15.53 -0.99 2.38
N HIS A 4 15.71 -2.11 3.09
CA HIS A 4 14.80 -3.23 3.06
C HIS A 4 13.52 -2.75 3.74
N LEU A 5 12.61 -2.15 2.96
CA LEU A 5 11.24 -1.94 3.41
C LEU A 5 10.74 -3.27 3.98
N PRO A 6 10.15 -3.26 5.18
CA PRO A 6 9.62 -4.48 5.76
C PRO A 6 8.56 -5.02 4.81
N ARG A 7 8.61 -6.33 4.56
CA ARG A 7 7.66 -7.04 3.69
C ARG A 7 6.21 -6.63 3.98
N TYR A 8 5.91 -6.36 5.26
CA TYR A 8 4.66 -5.76 5.69
C TYR A 8 4.82 -4.28 6.05
N MET A 9 4.33 -3.39 5.19
CA MET A 9 4.29 -1.95 5.42
C MET A 9 3.05 -1.56 6.24
N ASN A 10 3.23 -0.76 7.29
CA ASN A 10 2.08 -0.15 7.97
C ASN A 10 1.44 0.95 7.11
N LEU A 11 0.24 1.40 7.48
CA LEU A 11 -0.50 2.42 6.74
C LEU A 11 0.31 3.72 6.50
N GLY A 12 1.22 4.08 7.41
CA GLY A 12 2.08 5.25 7.24
C GLY A 12 3.16 5.05 6.17
N GLN A 13 3.81 3.90 6.17
CA GLN A 13 4.79 3.51 5.15
C GLN A 13 4.14 3.33 3.78
N ALA A 14 2.98 2.66 3.73
CA ALA A 14 2.19 2.55 2.52
C ALA A 14 1.82 3.94 1.97
N CYS A 15 1.39 4.87 2.80
CA CYS A 15 1.11 6.25 2.38
C CYS A 15 2.29 6.90 1.64
N LYS A 16 3.52 6.66 2.12
CA LYS A 16 4.75 7.13 1.46
C LYS A 16 5.05 6.35 0.18
N PHE A 17 4.90 5.03 0.23
CA PHE A 17 5.12 4.12 -0.90
C PHE A 17 4.22 4.45 -2.11
N PHE A 18 2.93 4.66 -1.85
CA PHE A 18 1.94 5.05 -2.85
C PHE A 18 1.93 6.56 -3.16
N ASN A 19 2.82 7.35 -2.54
CA ASN A 19 2.86 8.81 -2.64
C ASN A 19 1.50 9.49 -2.38
N VAL A 20 0.72 8.95 -1.43
CA VAL A 20 -0.59 9.47 -1.07
C VAL A 20 -0.43 10.48 0.06
N LYS A 21 -1.07 11.65 -0.04
CA LYS A 21 -1.00 12.69 0.99
C LYS A 21 -1.83 12.39 2.25
N SER A 22 -2.84 11.54 2.14
CA SER A 22 -3.83 11.30 3.20
C SER A 22 -4.09 9.82 3.44
N ARG A 23 -3.99 9.38 4.71
CA ARG A 23 -4.33 8.00 5.11
C ARG A 23 -5.77 7.61 4.76
N ASN A 24 -6.69 8.56 4.79
CA ASN A 24 -8.08 8.33 4.40
C ASN A 24 -8.22 8.05 2.89
N THR A 25 -7.47 8.78 2.07
CA THR A 25 -7.39 8.55 0.63
C THR A 25 -6.74 7.20 0.34
N LEU A 26 -5.70 6.81 1.08
CA LEU A 26 -5.10 5.48 0.96
C LEU A 26 -6.13 4.38 1.28
N LYS A 27 -6.87 4.53 2.40
CA LYS A 27 -7.89 3.55 2.79
C LYS A 27 -9.00 3.46 1.74
N LYS A 28 -9.55 4.58 1.26
CA LYS A 28 -10.64 4.59 0.29
C LYS A 28 -10.22 4.23 -1.13
N ASN A 29 -9.05 4.66 -1.59
CA ASN A 29 -8.63 4.42 -2.98
C ASN A 29 -7.89 3.12 -3.17
N PHE A 30 -7.39 2.49 -2.11
CA PHE A 30 -6.60 1.26 -2.22
C PHE A 30 -7.32 0.13 -1.49
N ILE A 31 -7.54 0.25 -0.18
CA ILE A 31 -8.17 -0.84 0.61
C ILE A 31 -9.57 -1.15 0.10
N ASP A 32 -10.39 -0.13 -0.18
CA ASP A 32 -11.73 -0.31 -0.74
C ASP A 32 -11.72 -0.86 -2.18
N LYS A 33 -10.70 -0.49 -2.96
CA LYS A 33 -10.49 -0.98 -4.33
C LYS A 33 -9.93 -2.40 -4.40
N GLY A 34 -9.70 -3.06 -3.26
CA GLY A 34 -9.20 -4.44 -3.21
C GLY A 34 -7.70 -4.58 -2.94
N LEU A 35 -7.03 -3.54 -2.42
CA LEU A 35 -5.65 -3.69 -1.93
C LEU A 35 -5.64 -4.68 -0.74
N PRO A 36 -4.86 -5.77 -0.81
CA PRO A 36 -4.77 -6.74 0.27
C PRO A 36 -4.17 -6.11 1.54
N VAL A 37 -4.90 -6.23 2.65
CA VAL A 37 -4.45 -5.77 3.97
C VAL A 37 -4.31 -6.98 4.89
N VAL A 38 -3.08 -7.21 5.34
CA VAL A 38 -2.73 -8.24 6.32
C VAL A 38 -2.84 -7.65 7.72
N ILE A 39 -3.60 -8.28 8.60
CA ILE A 39 -3.69 -7.87 10.01
C ILE A 39 -2.69 -8.71 10.81
N ILE A 40 -1.61 -8.07 11.28
CA ILE A 40 -0.60 -8.72 12.13
C ILE A 40 -0.75 -8.16 13.53
N ASN A 41 -1.09 -9.01 14.50
CA ASN A 41 -1.25 -8.64 15.90
C ASN A 41 -2.25 -7.46 16.11
N GLY A 42 -3.38 -7.49 15.40
CA GLY A 42 -4.41 -6.43 15.43
C GLY A 42 -4.07 -5.16 14.65
N THR A 43 -2.87 -5.06 14.07
CA THR A 43 -2.45 -3.90 13.28
C THR A 43 -2.55 -4.18 11.78
N LYS A 44 -3.23 -3.28 11.05
CA LYS A 44 -3.34 -3.34 9.58
C LYS A 44 -2.00 -3.03 8.92
N ARG A 45 -1.53 -3.96 8.10
CA ARG A 45 -0.33 -3.84 7.28
C ARG A 45 -0.63 -4.26 5.85
N ILE A 46 0.20 -3.83 4.92
CA ILE A 46 0.08 -4.05 3.50
C ILE A 46 1.35 -4.79 3.07
N ASP A 47 1.21 -5.91 2.36
CA ASP A 47 2.38 -6.62 1.85
C ASP A 47 2.99 -5.81 0.69
N GLN A 48 4.31 -5.67 0.68
CA GLN A 48 5.04 -4.93 -0.35
C GLN A 48 4.80 -5.48 -1.76
N PRO A 49 4.89 -6.80 -2.04
CA PRO A 49 4.58 -7.33 -3.37
C PRO A 49 3.10 -7.17 -3.75
N ASP A 50 2.16 -7.21 -2.80
CA ASP A 50 0.75 -6.91 -3.09
C ASP A 50 0.55 -5.43 -3.43
N ALA A 51 1.23 -4.54 -2.71
CA ALA A 51 1.25 -3.11 -3.01
C ALA A 51 1.87 -2.80 -4.36
N ASP A 52 2.96 -3.50 -4.70
CA ASP A 52 3.66 -3.39 -5.97
C ASP A 52 2.78 -3.85 -7.13
N LYS A 53 2.18 -5.05 -7.03
CA LYS A 53 1.18 -5.54 -8.00
C LYS A 53 0.00 -4.61 -8.15
N PHE A 54 -0.52 -4.08 -7.04
CA PHE A 54 -1.64 -3.15 -7.08
C PHE A 54 -1.24 -1.83 -7.74
N MET A 55 -0.03 -1.30 -7.46
CA MET A 55 0.48 -0.14 -8.17
C MET A 55 0.67 -0.44 -9.64
N GLU A 56 1.32 -1.54 -10.02
CA GLU A 56 1.52 -1.93 -11.42
C GLU A 56 0.19 -2.03 -12.16
N ALA A 57 -0.82 -2.69 -11.57
CA ALA A 57 -2.16 -2.79 -12.12
C ALA A 57 -2.88 -1.42 -12.24
N ASN A 58 -2.64 -0.49 -11.31
CA ASN A 58 -3.28 0.85 -11.32
C ASN A 58 -2.43 1.92 -12.04
N LYS A 59 -1.18 1.64 -12.41
CA LYS A 59 -0.27 2.56 -13.12
C LYS A 59 -0.62 2.68 -14.59
N VAL A 60 -1.45 1.76 -15.11
CA VAL A 60 -1.87 1.71 -16.51
C VAL A 60 -3.19 2.47 -16.74
N GLN A 61 -3.26 3.74 -16.37
CA GLN A 61 -4.24 4.65 -16.97
C GLN A 61 -3.81 6.13 -16.84
N SER A 62 -2.85 6.53 -17.66
CA SER A 62 -2.82 7.88 -18.22
C SER A 62 -2.66 7.72 -19.72
N HIS A 63 -3.78 7.85 -20.43
CA HIS A 63 -3.83 8.14 -21.84
C HIS A 63 -3.72 9.66 -22.01
#